data_AF-A0A7J9HYU4-F1
#
_entry.id   AF-A0A7J9HYU4-F1
#
_cell.length_a   1.000
_cell.length_b   1.000
_cell.length_c   1.000
_cell.angle_alpha   90.00
_cell.angle_beta   90.00
_cell.angle_gamma   90.00
#
_symmetry.space_group_name_H-M   'P 1'
#
loop_
_entity.id
_entity.type
_entity.pdbx_description
1 polymer ?
#
loop_
_entity_poly.entity_id
_entity_poly.type
_entity_poly.pdbx_seq_one_letter_code
_entity_poly.pdbx_strand_id
1 'polypeptide(L)'
;MMGVASVKEDIKAVIVAGFAGLVAGACSMAIGEFVSVCTQRDVEIAQMKREKLKGSSKSDGNDEKLPNPAQAATASALAFAIGAVLPLLAAAFIRQPIVRMAVVVVVASVALVVFGVVGALLGRTPVVKSSARVLLGGWMAMGTTFGLTKLIGSNHGMQI
;
A
#
# COMPACT_ATOMS: atom_id res chain seq x y z
N MET A 1 4.42 11.13 -5.94
CA MET A 1 5.59 12.02 -5.70
C MET A 1 6.82 11.73 -6.56
N MET A 2 7.33 10.50 -6.67
CA MET A 2 8.62 10.24 -7.37
C MET A 2 8.66 10.69 -8.84
N GLY A 3 7.56 10.52 -9.59
CA GLY A 3 7.48 11.07 -10.96
C GLY A 3 7.51 12.60 -11.00
N VAL A 4 6.75 13.28 -10.13
CA VAL A 4 6.80 14.76 -10.04
C VAL A 4 8.19 15.24 -9.65
N ALA A 5 8.82 14.53 -8.72
CA ALA A 5 10.15 14.82 -8.25
C ALA A 5 11.20 14.67 -9.38
N SER A 6 10.97 13.81 -10.38
CA SER A 6 11.90 13.63 -11.51
C SER A 6 11.90 14.77 -12.53
N VAL A 7 10.88 15.64 -12.52
CA VAL A 7 10.73 16.75 -13.47
C VAL A 7 10.69 18.12 -12.79
N LYS A 8 10.36 18.19 -11.49
CA LYS A 8 10.32 19.43 -10.71
C LYS A 8 11.28 19.41 -9.53
N GLU A 9 12.08 20.48 -9.41
CA GLU A 9 12.97 20.66 -8.26
C GLU A 9 12.22 21.15 -7.01
N ASP A 10 11.08 21.84 -7.21
CA ASP A 10 10.23 22.42 -6.16
C ASP A 10 9.76 21.40 -5.12
N ILE A 11 10.23 21.58 -3.88
CA ILE A 11 9.83 20.76 -2.73
C ILE A 11 8.31 20.82 -2.52
N LYS A 12 7.70 22.00 -2.69
CA LYS A 12 6.25 22.20 -2.49
C LYS A 12 5.43 21.33 -3.45
N ALA A 13 5.82 21.27 -4.73
CA ALA A 13 5.15 20.43 -5.71
C ALA A 13 5.27 18.94 -5.38
N VAL A 14 6.46 18.51 -4.93
CA VAL A 14 6.71 17.12 -4.52
C VAL A 14 5.87 16.74 -3.30
N ILE A 15 5.79 17.60 -2.28
CA ILE A 15 5.01 17.36 -1.06
C ILE A 15 3.51 17.31 -1.37
N VAL A 16 2.98 18.26 -2.15
CA VAL A 16 1.56 18.27 -2.52
C VAL A 16 1.18 17.01 -3.30
N ALA A 17 2.01 16.61 -4.28
CA ALA A 17 1.81 15.37 -5.03
C ALA A 17 1.98 14.12 -4.16
N GLY A 18 2.83 14.18 -3.13
CA GLY A 18 3.00 13.11 -2.16
C GLY A 18 1.79 12.95 -1.25
N PHE A 19 1.28 14.05 -0.71
CA PHE A 19 0.08 14.07 0.12
C PHE A 19 -1.17 13.63 -0.66
N ALA A 20 -1.36 14.15 -1.87
CA ALA A 20 -2.45 13.72 -2.75
C ALA A 20 -2.38 12.21 -3.04
N GLY A 21 -1.18 11.69 -3.31
CA GLY A 21 -0.95 10.26 -3.52
C GLY A 21 -1.21 9.42 -2.25
N LEU A 22 -0.88 9.94 -1.07
CA LEU A 22 -1.19 9.28 0.21
C LEU A 22 -2.69 9.16 0.42
N VAL A 23 -3.44 10.27 0.25
CA VAL A 23 -4.90 10.27 0.43
C VAL A 23 -5.57 9.34 -0.57
N ALA A 24 -5.19 9.45 -1.85
CA ALA A 24 -5.71 8.56 -2.89
C ALA A 24 -5.40 7.08 -2.61
N GLY A 25 -4.17 6.77 -2.18
CA GLY A 25 -3.75 5.41 -1.84
C GLY A 25 -4.47 4.85 -0.62
N ALA A 26 -4.61 5.64 0.45
CA ALA A 26 -5.32 5.23 1.66
C ALA A 26 -6.80 4.92 1.38
N CYS A 27 -7.48 5.78 0.60
CA CYS A 27 -8.86 5.54 0.18
C CYS A 27 -8.98 4.29 -0.70
N SER A 28 -8.06 4.11 -1.66
CA SER A 28 -8.05 2.93 -2.53
C SER A 28 -7.85 1.63 -1.74
N MET A 29 -6.97 1.63 -0.74
CA MET A 29 -6.72 0.48 0.12
C MET A 29 -7.92 0.19 1.04
N ALA A 30 -8.55 1.23 1.60
CA ALA A 30 -9.76 1.08 2.40
C ALA A 30 -10.88 0.39 1.61
N ILE A 31 -11.13 0.88 0.39
CA ILE A 31 -12.18 0.34 -0.49
C ILE A 31 -11.84 -1.09 -0.91
N GLY A 32 -10.59 -1.35 -1.31
CA GLY A 32 -10.14 -2.68 -1.72
C GLY A 32 -10.33 -3.72 -0.62
N GLU A 33 -9.92 -3.40 0.62
CA GLU A 33 -10.10 -4.30 1.76
C GLU A 33 -11.56 -4.43 2.18
N PHE A 34 -12.35 -3.36 2.11
CA PHE A 34 -13.79 -3.45 2.38
C PHE A 34 -14.47 -4.45 1.44
N VAL A 35 -14.24 -4.33 0.12
CA VAL A 35 -14.85 -5.21 -0.89
C VAL A 35 -14.33 -6.65 -0.76
N SER A 36 -13.04 -6.81 -0.50
CA SER A 36 -12.42 -8.13 -0.27
C SER A 36 -13.05 -8.84 0.94
N VAL A 37 -13.18 -8.15 2.06
CA VAL A 37 -13.73 -8.72 3.30
C VAL A 37 -15.24 -8.96 3.21
N CYS A 38 -15.99 -8.07 2.54
CA CYS A 38 -17.40 -8.31 2.23
C CYS A 38 -17.58 -9.60 1.42
N THR A 39 -16.75 -9.79 0.39
CA THR A 39 -16.78 -11.01 -0.43
C THR A 39 -16.44 -12.26 0.39
N GLN A 40 -15.43 -12.18 1.27
CA GLN A 40 -15.07 -13.28 2.16
C GLN A 40 -16.21 -13.65 3.13
N ARG A 41 -16.85 -12.64 3.73
CA ARG A 41 -18.01 -12.82 4.61
C ARG A 41 -19.19 -13.46 3.86
N ASP A 42 -19.45 -13.06 2.61
CA ASP A 42 -20.53 -13.63 1.80
C ASP A 42 -20.30 -15.11 1.48
N VAL A 43 -19.05 -15.48 1.17
CA VAL A 43 -18.65 -16.88 0.93
C VAL A 43 -18.83 -17.72 2.20
N GLU A 44 -18.43 -17.21 3.35
CA GLU A 44 -18.57 -17.86 4.65
C GLU A 44 -20.04 -18.08 5.03
N ILE A 45 -20.89 -17.06 4.84
CA ILE A 45 -22.35 -17.16 5.06
C ILE A 45 -22.98 -18.18 4.11
N ALA A 46 -22.57 -18.20 2.84
CA ALA A 46 -23.04 -19.18 1.88
C ALA A 46 -22.63 -20.61 2.26
N GLN A 47 -21.41 -20.80 2.77
CA GLN A 47 -20.93 -22.09 3.26
C GLN A 47 -21.74 -22.56 4.48
N MET A 48 -21.94 -21.69 5.48
CA MET A 48 -22.77 -22.00 6.65
C MET A 48 -24.20 -22.38 6.27
N LYS A 49 -24.82 -21.69 5.30
CA LYS A 49 -26.16 -22.03 4.81
C LYS A 49 -26.21 -23.42 4.17
N ARG A 50 -25.17 -23.80 3.40
CA ARG A 50 -25.07 -25.14 2.80
C ARG A 50 -24.87 -26.23 3.83
N GLU A 51 -24.10 -25.99 4.88
CA GLU A 51 -23.89 -26.97 5.96
C GLU A 51 -25.16 -27.20 6.77
N LYS A 52 -25.90 -26.13 7.12
CA LYS A 52 -27.22 -26.23 7.77
C LYS A 52 -28.21 -27.07 6.96
N LEU A 53 -28.28 -26.86 5.64
CA LEU A 53 -29.16 -27.63 4.76
C LEU A 53 -28.78 -29.11 4.66
N LYS A 54 -27.49 -29.45 4.78
CA LYS A 54 -27.00 -30.84 4.71
C LYS A 54 -27.19 -31.62 6.02
N GLY A 55 -27.76 -31.02 7.06
CA GLY A 55 -27.99 -31.68 8.36
C GLY A 55 -26.69 -32.15 9.05
N SER A 56 -25.52 -31.78 8.52
CA SER A 56 -24.23 -32.08 9.12
C SER A 56 -24.03 -31.13 10.28
N SER A 57 -24.59 -31.47 11.44
CA SER A 57 -24.32 -30.79 12.70
C SER A 57 -22.91 -31.15 13.17
N LYS A 58 -21.89 -30.69 12.44
CA LYS A 58 -20.61 -30.41 13.08
C LYS A 58 -20.74 -29.03 13.70
N SER A 59 -21.36 -29.00 14.87
CA SER A 59 -21.24 -27.89 15.80
C SER A 59 -19.82 -27.93 16.35
N ASP A 60 -18.82 -27.58 15.54
CA ASP A 60 -17.52 -27.20 16.08
C ASP A 60 -17.72 -25.79 16.62
N GLY A 61 -17.88 -25.71 17.94
CA GLY A 61 -18.25 -24.50 18.67
C GLY A 61 -17.11 -23.49 18.72
N ASN A 62 -16.77 -22.90 17.58
CA ASN A 62 -16.20 -21.57 17.56
C ASN A 62 -17.30 -20.63 17.11
N ASP A 63 -17.61 -19.64 17.94
CA ASP A 63 -18.23 -18.40 17.51
C ASP A 63 -17.28 -17.73 16.51
N GLU A 64 -17.22 -18.23 15.27
CA GLU A 64 -16.43 -17.64 14.19
C GLU A 64 -17.03 -16.27 13.91
N LYS A 65 -16.39 -15.27 14.51
CA LYS A 65 -16.81 -13.89 14.46
C LYS A 65 -16.59 -13.40 13.03
N LEU A 66 -17.68 -13.33 12.28
CA LEU A 66 -17.71 -12.87 10.90
C LEU A 66 -16.75 -11.68 10.68
N PRO A 67 -15.84 -11.76 9.69
CA PRO A 67 -14.89 -10.70 9.39
C PRO A 67 -15.59 -9.34 9.29
N ASN A 68 -15.13 -8.34 10.05
CA ASN A 68 -15.78 -7.03 10.08
C ASN A 68 -15.19 -6.10 9.00
N PRO A 69 -15.91 -5.83 7.90
CA PRO A 69 -15.34 -5.14 6.73
C PRO A 69 -14.96 -3.68 7.04
N ALA A 70 -15.77 -2.98 7.84
CA ALA A 70 -15.48 -1.59 8.21
C ALA A 70 -14.20 -1.46 9.06
N GLN A 71 -13.98 -2.40 9.97
CA GLN A 71 -12.79 -2.42 10.83
C GLN A 71 -11.53 -2.80 10.04
N ALA A 72 -11.63 -3.77 9.13
CA ALA A 72 -10.49 -4.16 8.28
C ALA A 72 -10.08 -3.04 7.32
N ALA A 73 -11.06 -2.36 6.70
CA ALA A 73 -10.82 -1.22 5.83
C ALA A 73 -10.12 -0.06 6.55
N THR A 74 -10.60 0.30 7.74
CA THR A 74 -10.00 1.39 8.54
C THR A 74 -8.60 1.05 9.04
N ALA A 75 -8.38 -0.18 9.52
CA ALA A 75 -7.05 -0.63 9.93
C ALA A 75 -6.05 -0.58 8.77
N SER A 76 -6.48 -1.00 7.57
CA SER A 76 -5.63 -1.02 6.37
C SER A 76 -5.30 0.39 5.87
N ALA A 77 -6.30 1.29 5.87
CA ALA A 77 -6.09 2.70 5.53
C ALA A 77 -5.09 3.38 6.48
N LEU A 78 -5.21 3.11 7.79
CA LEU A 78 -4.31 3.65 8.80
C LEU A 78 -2.89 3.08 8.66
N ALA A 79 -2.76 1.77 8.45
CA ALA A 79 -1.47 1.13 8.21
C ALA A 79 -0.76 1.74 6.98
N PHE A 80 -1.50 1.97 5.90
CA PHE A 80 -0.97 2.65 4.71
C PHE A 80 -0.56 4.09 5.00
N ALA A 81 -1.43 4.87 5.65
CA ALA A 81 -1.18 6.27 5.95
C ALA A 81 0.08 6.41 6.81
N ILE A 82 0.20 5.62 7.88
CA ILE A 82 1.39 5.60 8.76
C ILE A 82 2.64 5.20 7.98
N GLY A 83 2.54 4.18 7.12
CA GLY A 83 3.65 3.74 6.28
C GLY A 83 4.14 4.78 5.28
N ALA A 84 3.21 5.56 4.72
CA ALA A 84 3.50 6.60 3.75
C ALA A 84 4.11 7.87 4.38
N VAL A 85 3.98 8.05 5.70
CA VAL A 85 4.59 9.19 6.41
C VAL A 85 6.12 9.16 6.31
N LEU A 86 6.75 7.99 6.44
CA LEU A 86 8.22 7.88 6.43
C LEU A 86 8.86 8.44 5.15
N PRO A 87 8.46 8.00 3.93
CA PRO A 87 8.96 8.57 2.69
C PRO A 87 8.60 10.04 2.48
N LEU A 88 7.43 10.49 2.95
CA LEU A 88 7.03 11.90 2.84
C LEU A 88 7.87 12.81 3.73
N LEU A 89 8.18 12.36 4.95
CA LEU A 89 9.01 13.10 5.88
C LEU A 89 10.44 13.20 5.33
N ALA A 90 10.98 12.10 4.79
CA ALA A 90 12.26 12.11 4.09
C ALA A 90 12.29 13.11 2.91
N ALA A 91 11.19 13.20 2.15
CA ALA A 91 11.07 14.16 1.05
C ALA A 91 11.00 15.63 1.53
N ALA A 92 10.44 15.88 2.71
CA ALA A 92 10.24 17.23 3.25
C ALA A 92 11.51 17.86 3.83
N PHE A 93 12.39 17.06 4.43
CA PHE A 93 13.59 17.57 5.12
C PHE A 93 14.79 17.82 4.19
N ILE A 94 14.81 17.26 2.97
CA ILE A 94 15.98 17.34 2.08
C ILE A 94 15.80 18.38 0.98
N ARG A 95 16.70 19.37 0.98
CA ARG A 95 16.70 20.50 0.06
C ARG A 95 17.32 20.19 -1.31
N GLN A 96 18.35 19.34 -1.36
CA GLN A 96 19.04 19.01 -2.61
C GLN A 96 18.23 17.99 -3.44
N PRO A 97 17.84 18.31 -4.70
CA PRO A 97 16.93 17.48 -5.49
C PRO A 97 17.44 16.05 -5.73
N ILE A 98 18.74 15.89 -6.02
CA ILE A 98 19.37 14.59 -6.29
C ILE A 98 19.41 13.73 -5.03
N VAL A 99 19.85 14.31 -3.90
CA VAL A 99 19.94 13.62 -2.61
C VAL A 99 18.55 13.23 -2.11
N ARG A 100 17.54 14.08 -2.32
CA ARG A 100 16.15 13.81 -1.95
C ARG A 100 15.63 12.52 -2.58
N MET A 101 15.84 12.31 -3.89
CA MET A 101 15.38 11.08 -4.54
C MET A 101 16.05 9.85 -3.94
N ALA A 102 17.37 9.89 -3.78
CA ALA A 102 18.13 8.78 -3.24
C ALA A 102 17.64 8.40 -1.84
N VAL A 103 17.46 9.39 -0.96
CA VAL A 103 16.98 9.15 0.40
C VAL A 103 15.54 8.65 0.41
N VAL A 104 14.65 9.20 -0.43
CA VAL A 104 13.25 8.71 -0.50
C VAL A 104 13.20 7.26 -1.01
N VAL A 105 14.02 6.86 -1.98
CA VAL A 105 14.12 5.45 -2.41
C VAL A 105 14.61 4.56 -1.27
N VAL A 106 15.67 4.98 -0.57
CA VAL A 106 16.24 4.20 0.55
C VAL A 106 15.23 4.05 1.68
N VAL A 107 14.61 5.15 2.13
CA VAL A 107 13.61 5.16 3.19
C VAL A 107 12.38 4.35 2.79
N ALA A 108 11.90 4.48 1.56
CA ALA A 108 10.79 3.67 1.07
C ALA A 108 11.14 2.19 1.00
N SER A 109 12.36 1.83 0.57
CA SER A 109 12.80 0.44 0.52
C SER A 109 12.87 -0.16 1.93
N VAL A 110 13.43 0.57 2.90
CA VAL A 110 13.44 0.15 4.31
C VAL A 110 12.03 -0.02 4.83
N ALA A 111 11.14 0.95 4.59
CA ALA A 111 9.74 0.85 5.00
C ALA A 111 9.05 -0.37 4.38
N LEU A 112 9.23 -0.63 3.09
CA LEU A 112 8.67 -1.80 2.39
C LEU A 112 9.19 -3.12 2.97
N VAL A 113 10.47 -3.21 3.33
CA VAL A 113 11.01 -4.39 4.04
C VAL A 113 10.31 -4.56 5.38
N VAL A 114 10.20 -3.50 6.18
CA VAL A 114 9.53 -3.55 7.49
C VAL A 114 8.08 -4.01 7.34
N PHE A 115 7.33 -3.47 6.37
CA PHE A 115 5.97 -3.93 6.07
C PHE A 115 5.92 -5.39 5.59
N GLY A 116 6.85 -5.80 4.73
CA GLY A 116 6.96 -7.18 4.25
C GLY A 116 7.22 -8.18 5.38
N VAL A 117 8.07 -7.80 6.34
CA VAL A 117 8.37 -8.57 7.54
C VAL A 117 7.18 -8.59 8.49
N VAL A 118 6.62 -7.43 8.85
CA VAL A 118 5.47 -7.35 9.77
C VAL A 118 4.26 -8.09 9.21
N GLY A 119 3.96 -7.93 7.92
CA GLY A 119 2.88 -8.65 7.25
C GLY A 119 3.11 -10.18 7.21
N ALA A 120 4.36 -10.63 7.03
CA ALA A 120 4.70 -12.04 7.09
C ALA A 120 4.56 -12.63 8.50
N LEU A 121 4.99 -11.87 9.51
CA LEU A 121 4.89 -12.26 10.92
C LEU A 121 3.41 -12.39 11.35
N LEU A 122 2.58 -11.42 10.98
CA LEU A 122 1.12 -11.45 11.24
C LEU A 122 0.42 -12.57 10.47
N GLY A 123 0.80 -12.77 9.20
CA GLY A 123 0.22 -13.78 8.32
C GLY A 123 0.80 -15.19 8.47
N ARG A 124 1.77 -15.42 9.37
CA ARG A 124 2.48 -16.71 9.56
C ARG A 124 3.05 -17.29 8.26
N THR A 125 3.59 -16.44 7.38
CA THR A 125 4.18 -16.84 6.08
C THR A 125 5.70 -16.63 6.07
N PRO A 126 6.45 -17.29 5.17
CA PRO A 126 7.91 -17.14 5.10
C PRO A 126 8.31 -15.68 4.79
N VAL A 127 8.98 -15.04 5.76
CA VAL A 127 9.37 -13.61 5.75
C VAL A 127 10.15 -13.19 4.51
N VAL A 128 11.03 -14.04 4.00
CA VAL A 128 11.87 -13.74 2.82
C VAL A 128 11.02 -13.63 1.56
N LYS A 129 10.06 -14.54 1.34
CA LYS A 129 9.21 -14.55 0.15
C LYS A 129 8.24 -13.37 0.16
N SER A 130 7.66 -13.07 1.33
CA SER A 130 6.77 -11.93 1.52
C SER A 130 7.50 -10.62 1.24
N SER A 131 8.64 -10.40 1.90
CA SER A 131 9.42 -9.16 1.78
C SER A 131 9.96 -8.95 0.37
N ALA A 132 10.42 -10.02 -0.29
CA ALA A 132 10.87 -9.95 -1.68
C ALA A 132 9.74 -9.50 -2.62
N ARG A 133 8.53 -10.06 -2.50
CA ARG A 133 7.39 -9.66 -3.33
C ARG A 133 7.03 -8.18 -3.11
N VAL A 134 6.99 -7.73 -1.86
CA VAL A 134 6.64 -6.35 -1.50
C VAL A 134 7.70 -5.36 -2.03
N LEU A 135 8.98 -5.67 -1.87
CA LEU A 135 10.08 -4.87 -2.41
C LEU A 135 10.04 -4.79 -3.94
N LEU A 136 9.93 -5.94 -4.61
CA LEU A 136 9.91 -5.99 -6.07
C LEU A 136 8.72 -5.22 -6.65
N GLY A 137 7.53 -5.37 -6.05
CA GLY A 137 6.35 -4.60 -6.43
C GLY A 137 6.55 -3.09 -6.24
N GLY A 138 7.14 -2.68 -5.10
CA GLY A 138 7.43 -1.28 -4.81
C GLY A 138 8.42 -0.65 -5.78
N TRP A 139 9.51 -1.35 -6.11
CA TRP A 139 10.49 -0.88 -7.08
C TRP A 139 9.93 -0.84 -8.51
N MET A 140 9.11 -1.81 -8.91
CA MET A 140 8.41 -1.75 -10.19
C MET A 140 7.51 -0.52 -10.29
N ALA A 141 6.73 -0.22 -9.24
CA ALA A 141 5.85 0.95 -9.20
C ALA A 141 6.65 2.26 -9.28
N MET A 142 7.73 2.38 -8.50
CA MET A 142 8.61 3.56 -8.54
C MET A 142 9.27 3.73 -9.91
N GLY A 143 9.81 2.66 -10.48
CA GLY A 143 10.46 2.68 -11.79
C GLY A 143 9.49 3.07 -12.91
N THR A 144 8.28 2.53 -12.89
CA THR A 144 7.23 2.84 -13.88
C THR A 144 6.83 4.31 -13.80
N THR A 145 6.58 4.82 -12.58
CA THR A 145 6.14 6.20 -12.38
C THR A 145 7.22 7.21 -12.78
N PHE A 146 8.48 6.92 -12.41
CA PHE A 146 9.62 7.74 -12.77
C PHE A 146 9.89 7.71 -14.28
N GLY A 147 9.88 6.53 -14.89
CA GLY A 147 10.12 6.35 -16.32
C GLY A 147 9.09 7.05 -17.19
N LEU A 148 7.79 6.87 -16.91
CA LEU A 148 6.71 7.54 -17.63
C LEU A 148 6.80 9.06 -17.52
N THR A 149 7.04 9.58 -16.32
CA THR A 149 7.07 11.03 -16.09
C THR A 149 8.31 11.66 -16.75
N LYS A 150 9.44 10.96 -16.73
CA LYS A 150 10.67 11.40 -17.42
C LYS A 150 10.51 11.40 -18.94
N LEU A 151 9.87 10.38 -19.53
CA LEU A 151 9.60 10.33 -20.97
C LEU A 151 8.68 11.46 -21.43
N ILE A 152 7.60 11.72 -20.67
CA ILE A 152 6.67 12.81 -20.96
C ILE A 152 7.38 14.17 -20.84
N GLY A 153 8.15 14.38 -19.76
CA GLY A 153 8.91 15.61 -19.56
C GLY A 153 9.98 15.85 -20.63
N SER A 154 10.64 14.79 -21.10
CA SER A 154 11.67 14.87 -22.15
C SER A 154 11.10 15.12 -23.54
N ASN A 155 9.90 14.65 -23.85
CA ASN A 155 9.28 14.80 -25.18
C ASN A 155 8.50 16.12 -25.33
N HIS A 156 8.02 16.71 -24.24
CA HIS A 156 7.24 17.97 -24.27
C HIS A 156 8.03 19.22 -23.85
N GLY A 157 9.36 19.15 -23.70
CA GLY A 157 10.17 20.35 -23.39
C GLY A 157 9.70 21.11 -22.14
N MET A 158 9.12 20.40 -21.17
CA MET A 158 8.50 21.00 -20.00
C MET A 158 9.58 21.35 -18.97
N GLN A 159 10.38 22.37 -19.29
CA GLN A 159 11.14 23.12 -18.28
C GLN A 159 10.13 23.97 -17.49
N ILE A 160 9.58 23.40 -16.42
CA ILE A 160 8.84 24.17 -15.39
C ILE A 160 9.37 23.78 -14.02
#